data_AF-A0A1V4V0B8-F1
#
_entry.id   AF-A0A1V4V0B8-F1
#
_cell.length_a   1.000
_cell.length_b   1.000
_cell.length_c   1.000
_cell.angle_alpha   90.00
_cell.angle_beta   90.00
_cell.angle_gamma   90.00
#
_symmetry.space_group_name_H-M   'P 1'
#
loop_
_entity.id
_entity.type
_entity.pdbx_description
1 polymer ?
#
loop_
_entity_poly.entity_id
_entity_poly.type
_entity_poly.pdbx_seq_one_letter_code
_entity_poly.pdbx_strand_id
1 'polypeptide(L)'
;MAKSKNKKAMRKMGQAMMATMPLQMKVHVMAKMLLAGNDEDKHRKIMEDVKQKRRFTLPRDQIEWYPTIDHHKCQSCRVCLDFCPRGVFEEDDHDNITVSKPYECVMLCSGCEIQCPHDAISFPDRKDFYRYVYYV
;
A
#
# COMPACT_ATOMS: atom_id res chain seq x y z
N MET A 1 22.50 17.44 19.47
CA MET A 1 21.06 17.69 19.17
C MET A 1 20.48 16.89 17.99
N ALA A 2 21.29 16.33 17.06
CA ALA A 2 20.80 15.50 15.95
C ALA A 2 20.19 14.13 16.37
N LYS A 3 20.71 13.49 17.44
CA LYS A 3 20.24 12.18 17.93
C LYS A 3 18.77 12.18 18.42
N SER A 4 18.28 13.28 18.97
CA SER A 4 16.94 13.39 19.58
C SER A 4 15.82 13.52 18.52
N LYS A 5 16.03 14.33 17.48
CA LYS A 5 15.10 14.43 16.34
C LYS A 5 14.95 13.09 15.60
N ASN A 6 16.07 12.37 15.45
CA ASN A 6 16.08 11.06 14.80
C ASN A 6 15.37 9.98 15.65
N LYS A 7 15.53 9.99 16.98
CA LYS A 7 14.76 9.11 17.90
C LYS A 7 13.25 9.36 17.83
N LYS A 8 12.80 10.61 17.73
CA LYS A 8 11.36 10.94 17.59
C LYS A 8 10.79 10.45 16.27
N ALA A 9 11.54 10.59 15.17
CA ALA A 9 11.18 10.06 13.86
C ALA A 9 11.13 8.52 13.86
N MET A 10 12.14 7.86 14.45
CA MET A 10 12.19 6.41 14.61
C MET A 10 11.05 5.86 15.48
N ARG A 11 10.66 6.57 16.55
CA ARG A 11 9.47 6.21 17.37
C ARG A 11 8.17 6.32 16.58
N LYS A 12 7.99 7.37 15.78
CA LYS A 12 6.82 7.52 14.89
C LYS A 12 6.78 6.42 13.82
N MET A 13 7.93 6.13 13.20
CA MET A 13 8.06 5.07 12.20
C MET A 13 7.78 3.69 12.81
N GLY A 14 8.33 3.40 13.99
CA GLY A 14 8.05 2.17 14.73
C GLY A 14 6.57 2.02 15.12
N GLN A 15 5.91 3.11 15.55
CA GLN A 15 4.46 3.09 15.82
C GLN A 15 3.62 2.84 14.57
N ALA A 16 3.93 3.52 13.45
CA ALA A 16 3.22 3.30 12.19
C ALA A 16 3.41 1.87 11.68
N MET A 17 4.63 1.36 11.76
CA MET A 17 4.97 -0.02 11.40
C MET A 17 4.19 -1.02 12.25
N MET A 18 4.17 -0.84 13.58
CA MET A 18 3.41 -1.70 14.51
C MET A 18 1.89 -1.58 14.33
N ALA A 19 1.37 -0.44 13.88
CA ALA A 19 -0.07 -0.27 13.64
C ALA A 19 -0.56 -1.19 12.52
N THR A 20 0.23 -1.34 11.44
CA THR A 20 -0.12 -2.10 10.23
C THR A 20 0.30 -3.58 10.27
N MET A 21 0.95 -4.05 11.34
CA MET A 21 1.30 -5.46 11.50
C MET A 21 0.08 -6.33 11.87
N PRO A 22 0.05 -7.61 11.52
CA PRO A 22 -0.92 -8.56 12.05
C PRO A 22 -0.66 -8.85 13.52
N LEU A 23 -1.69 -9.25 14.26
CA LEU A 23 -1.63 -9.43 15.71
C LEU A 23 -0.53 -10.41 16.15
N GLN A 24 -0.40 -11.56 15.48
CA GLN A 24 0.62 -12.57 15.77
C GLN A 24 2.06 -12.03 15.68
N MET A 25 2.35 -11.22 14.66
CA MET A 25 3.64 -10.56 14.48
C MET A 25 3.85 -9.51 15.58
N LYS A 26 2.84 -8.69 15.91
CA LYS A 26 2.96 -7.71 17.00
C LYS A 26 3.34 -8.37 18.31
N VAL A 27 2.72 -9.49 18.66
CA VAL A 27 3.02 -10.24 19.89
C VAL A 27 4.48 -10.69 19.91
N HIS A 28 4.96 -11.29 18.81
CA HIS A 28 6.35 -11.74 18.69
C HIS A 28 7.35 -10.60 18.79
N VAL A 29 7.09 -9.49 18.09
CA VAL A 29 7.95 -8.30 18.10
C VAL A 29 7.98 -7.65 19.48
N MET A 30 6.83 -7.50 20.14
CA MET A 30 6.74 -6.96 21.50
C MET A 30 7.48 -7.84 22.50
N ALA A 31 7.36 -9.17 22.40
CA ALA A 31 8.10 -10.09 23.25
C ALA A 31 9.62 -9.94 23.07
N LYS A 32 10.11 -9.87 21.82
CA LYS A 32 11.54 -9.63 21.54
C LYS A 32 12.03 -8.28 22.06
N MET A 33 11.24 -7.21 21.92
CA MET A 33 11.58 -5.89 22.45
C MET A 33 11.65 -5.89 23.98
N LEU A 34 10.69 -6.52 24.66
CA LEU A 34 10.70 -6.68 26.11
C LEU A 34 11.97 -7.41 26.58
N LEU A 35 12.36 -8.49 25.90
CA LEU A 35 13.59 -9.24 26.19
C LEU A 35 14.88 -8.45 25.91
N ALA A 36 14.83 -7.47 25.00
CA ALA A 36 15.97 -6.60 24.71
C ALA A 36 16.19 -5.50 25.77
N GLY A 37 15.19 -5.17 26.57
CA GLY A 37 15.32 -4.16 27.63
C GLY A 37 15.59 -2.76 27.08
N ASN A 38 16.69 -2.12 27.51
CA ASN A 38 17.11 -0.79 27.03
C ASN A 38 18.28 -0.85 26.04
N ASP A 39 18.61 -2.03 25.52
CA ASP A 39 19.71 -2.25 24.58
C ASP A 39 19.32 -1.77 23.17
N GLU A 40 19.79 -0.58 22.82
CA GLU A 40 19.51 0.07 21.53
C GLU A 40 20.02 -0.73 20.33
N ASP A 41 21.10 -1.52 20.48
CA ASP A 41 21.65 -2.32 19.40
C ASP A 41 20.79 -3.57 19.16
N LYS A 42 20.30 -4.20 20.22
CA LYS A 42 19.29 -5.28 20.11
C LYS A 42 17.99 -4.78 19.52
N HIS A 43 17.50 -3.60 19.93
CA HIS A 43 16.33 -2.99 19.31
C HIS A 43 16.52 -2.74 17.81
N ARG A 44 17.67 -2.21 17.40
CA ARG A 44 17.99 -2.01 15.98
C ARG A 44 18.01 -3.34 15.22
N LYS A 45 18.62 -4.38 15.79
CA LYS A 45 18.66 -5.72 15.19
C LYS A 45 17.28 -6.35 15.08
N ILE A 46 16.45 -6.26 16.12
CA ILE A 46 15.06 -6.73 16.09
C ILE A 46 14.29 -6.01 14.98
N MET A 47 14.41 -4.69 14.87
CA MET A 47 13.71 -3.94 13.82
C MET A 47 14.20 -4.30 12.41
N GLU A 48 15.49 -4.60 12.24
CA GLU A 48 16.03 -5.11 10.98
C GLU A 48 15.56 -6.56 10.70
N ASP A 49 15.46 -7.42 11.70
CA ASP A 49 14.87 -8.76 11.56
C ASP A 49 13.37 -8.68 11.24
N VAL A 50 12.71 -7.59 11.66
CA VAL A 50 11.30 -7.29 11.44
C VAL A 50 11.07 -6.52 10.13
N LYS A 51 12.08 -6.34 9.29
CA LYS A 51 11.89 -5.93 7.88
C LYS A 51 11.14 -7.04 7.14
N GLN A 52 9.83 -7.05 7.32
CA GLN A 52 8.96 -8.10 6.81
C GLN A 52 8.96 -8.09 5.29
N LYS A 53 9.10 -9.27 4.69
CA LYS A 53 8.71 -9.47 3.30
C LYS A 53 7.20 -9.67 3.28
N ARG A 54 6.49 -8.85 2.50
CA ARG A 54 5.06 -9.06 2.29
C ARG A 54 4.89 -10.19 1.29
N ARG A 55 4.00 -11.13 1.60
CA ARG A 55 3.51 -12.13 0.66
C ARG A 55 2.00 -12.02 0.56
N PHE A 56 1.48 -12.44 -0.57
CA PHE A 56 0.05 -12.49 -0.80
C PHE A 56 -0.49 -13.88 -0.51
N THR A 57 -1.62 -13.97 0.19
CA THR A 57 -2.33 -15.24 0.46
C THR A 57 -2.92 -15.84 -0.82
N LEU A 58 -3.20 -14.99 -1.81
CA LEU A 58 -3.73 -15.37 -3.12
C LEU A 58 -2.79 -14.91 -4.25
N PRO A 59 -2.86 -15.58 -5.42
CA PRO A 59 -2.29 -15.08 -6.68
C PRO A 59 -2.76 -13.66 -7.02
N ARG A 60 -1.94 -12.89 -7.76
CA ARG A 60 -2.21 -11.47 -8.08
C ARG A 60 -3.55 -11.28 -8.82
N ASP A 61 -3.89 -12.18 -9.73
CA ASP A 61 -5.10 -12.23 -10.55
C ASP A 61 -6.38 -12.56 -9.74
N GLN A 62 -6.24 -12.88 -8.46
CA GLN A 62 -7.36 -13.15 -7.55
C GLN A 62 -7.53 -12.08 -6.47
N ILE A 63 -6.74 -11.00 -6.54
CA ILE A 63 -6.84 -9.88 -5.60
C ILE A 63 -7.47 -8.70 -6.30
N GLU A 64 -8.66 -8.34 -5.84
CA GLU A 64 -9.46 -7.21 -6.33
C GLU A 64 -8.89 -5.89 -5.80
N TRP A 65 -7.72 -5.52 -6.31
CA TRP A 65 -7.15 -4.17 -6.17
C TRP A 65 -6.84 -3.61 -7.56
N TYR A 66 -7.74 -2.77 -8.04
CA TYR A 66 -7.64 -2.06 -9.32
C TYR A 66 -8.66 -0.91 -9.32
N PRO A 67 -8.47 0.12 -10.18
CA PRO A 67 -9.38 1.25 -10.25
C PRO A 67 -10.74 0.84 -10.82
N THR A 68 -11.79 1.58 -10.44
CA THR A 68 -13.09 1.61 -11.11
C THR A 68 -13.37 3.03 -11.60
N ILE A 69 -14.04 3.17 -12.76
CA ILE A 69 -14.38 4.47 -13.36
C ILE A 69 -15.89 4.72 -13.22
N ASP A 70 -16.25 5.87 -12.65
CA ASP A 70 -17.59 6.44 -12.72
C ASP A 70 -17.75 7.23 -14.02
N HIS A 71 -18.43 6.61 -14.99
CA HIS A 71 -18.64 7.19 -16.32
C HIS A 71 -19.57 8.43 -16.31
N HIS A 72 -20.32 8.69 -15.24
CA HIS A 72 -21.09 9.92 -15.12
C HIS A 72 -20.21 11.14 -14.83
N LYS A 73 -19.04 10.92 -14.24
CA LYS A 73 -18.07 11.98 -13.91
C LYS A 73 -16.93 12.07 -14.92
N CYS A 74 -16.55 10.95 -15.53
CA CYS A 74 -15.46 10.90 -16.49
C CYS A 74 -15.72 11.83 -17.68
N GLN A 75 -14.74 12.68 -18.00
CA GLN A 75 -14.77 13.60 -19.15
C GLN A 75 -13.75 13.19 -20.24
N SER A 76 -13.27 11.94 -20.21
CA SER A 76 -12.27 11.43 -21.17
C SER A 76 -11.04 12.33 -21.36
N CYS A 77 -10.58 12.96 -20.28
CA CYS A 77 -9.45 13.89 -20.27
C CYS A 77 -8.07 13.23 -20.44
N ARG A 78 -8.01 11.89 -20.51
CA ARG A 78 -6.81 11.06 -20.75
C ARG A 78 -5.68 11.16 -19.72
N VAL A 79 -5.83 11.97 -18.67
CA VAL A 79 -4.84 12.09 -17.56
C VAL A 79 -4.46 10.74 -16.95
N CYS A 80 -5.41 9.81 -16.79
CA CYS A 80 -5.14 8.49 -16.23
C CYS A 80 -4.33 7.58 -17.18
N LEU A 81 -4.48 7.72 -18.50
CA LEU A 81 -3.71 7.01 -19.51
C LEU A 81 -2.24 7.45 -19.44
N ASP A 82 -2.00 8.77 -19.45
CA ASP A 82 -0.66 9.35 -19.39
C ASP A 82 0.03 9.08 -18.04
N PHE A 83 -0.75 9.12 -16.94
CA PHE A 83 -0.21 8.93 -15.61
C PHE A 83 0.20 7.47 -15.32
N CYS A 84 -0.50 6.48 -15.87
CA CYS A 84 -0.34 5.09 -15.46
C CYS A 84 0.74 4.36 -16.28
N PRO A 85 1.97 4.15 -15.76
CA PRO A 85 3.03 3.49 -16.51
C PRO A 85 2.78 1.99 -16.73
N ARG A 86 1.76 1.42 -16.09
CA ARG A 86 1.38 0.01 -16.23
C ARG A 86 0.39 -0.23 -17.38
N GLY A 87 -0.15 0.83 -17.99
CA GLY A 87 -1.15 0.70 -19.05
C GLY A 87 -2.40 -0.02 -18.59
N VAL A 88 -2.89 0.30 -17.39
CA VAL A 88 -4.11 -0.29 -16.79
C VAL A 88 -5.37 0.18 -17.52
N PHE A 89 -5.32 1.38 -18.10
CA PHE A 89 -6.41 2.02 -18.80
C PHE A 89 -6.22 1.93 -20.31
N GLU A 90 -7.33 1.98 -21.04
CA GLU A 90 -7.38 2.04 -22.50
C GLU A 90 -8.55 2.92 -22.95
N GLU A 91 -8.41 3.51 -24.12
CA GLU A 91 -9.45 4.30 -24.78
C GLU A 91 -10.10 3.46 -25.89
N ASP A 92 -11.43 3.42 -25.91
CA ASP A 92 -12.19 2.74 -26.97
C ASP A 92 -12.43 3.65 -28.19
N ASP A 93 -13.07 3.10 -29.22
CA ASP A 93 -13.38 3.81 -30.47
C ASP A 93 -14.36 5.00 -30.30
N HIS A 94 -14.98 5.15 -29.13
CA HIS A 94 -15.94 6.22 -28.81
C HIS A 94 -15.36 7.22 -27.79
N ASP A 95 -14.03 7.28 -27.67
CA ASP A 95 -13.31 8.11 -26.71
C ASP A 95 -13.65 7.80 -25.23
N ASN A 96 -14.20 6.62 -24.90
CA ASN A 96 -14.42 6.24 -23.51
C ASN A 96 -13.18 5.57 -22.93
N ILE A 97 -12.79 6.02 -21.74
CA ILE A 97 -11.70 5.39 -21.00
C ILE A 97 -12.23 4.24 -20.16
N THR A 98 -11.64 3.06 -20.31
CA THR A 98 -11.97 1.84 -19.58
C THR A 98 -10.75 1.28 -18.84
N VAL A 99 -10.99 0.36 -17.90
CA VAL A 99 -9.94 -0.37 -17.18
C VAL A 99 -9.71 -1.71 -17.89
N SER A 100 -8.80 -1.75 -18.87
CA SER A 100 -8.59 -2.94 -19.70
C SER A 100 -7.64 -3.98 -19.08
N LYS A 101 -6.71 -3.55 -18.21
CA LYS A 101 -5.75 -4.44 -17.54
C LYS A 101 -5.80 -4.29 -16.02
N PRO A 102 -6.91 -4.66 -15.36
CA PRO A 102 -7.09 -4.44 -13.92
C PRO A 102 -5.98 -5.09 -13.08
N TYR A 103 -5.59 -6.31 -13.41
CA TYR A 103 -4.59 -7.06 -12.64
C TYR A 103 -3.14 -6.60 -12.85
N GLU A 104 -2.87 -5.70 -13.80
CA GLU A 104 -1.57 -5.04 -13.96
C GLU A 104 -1.39 -3.83 -13.03
N CYS A 105 -2.46 -3.41 -12.36
CA CYS A 105 -2.40 -2.35 -11.36
C CYS A 105 -1.48 -2.77 -10.20
N VAL A 106 -0.62 -1.85 -9.75
CA VAL A 106 0.25 -2.10 -8.60
C VAL A 106 -0.57 -2.12 -7.32
N MET A 107 -0.36 -3.14 -6.47
CA MET A 107 -1.07 -3.26 -5.18
C MET A 107 -0.84 -2.03 -4.30
N LEU A 108 -1.92 -1.49 -3.74
CA LEU A 108 -1.97 -0.25 -2.95
C LEU A 108 -1.60 1.05 -3.70
N CYS A 109 -1.30 0.99 -5.00
CA CYS A 109 -1.25 2.20 -5.81
C CYS A 109 -2.67 2.77 -5.94
N SER A 110 -2.81 4.07 -5.73
CA SER A 110 -4.05 4.87 -5.86
C SER A 110 -3.74 6.23 -6.49
N GLY A 111 -2.63 6.35 -7.21
CA GLY A 111 -2.18 7.63 -7.76
C GLY A 111 -3.14 8.20 -8.80
N CYS A 112 -3.74 7.34 -9.65
CA CYS A 112 -4.67 7.78 -10.69
C CYS A 112 -5.99 8.33 -10.12
N GLU A 113 -6.43 7.84 -8.95
CA GLU A 113 -7.55 8.43 -8.21
C GLU A 113 -7.23 9.88 -7.82
N ILE A 114 -6.04 10.14 -7.27
CA ILE A 114 -5.60 11.49 -6.87
C ILE A 114 -5.40 12.43 -8.07
N GLN A 115 -4.92 11.90 -9.21
CA GLN A 115 -4.66 12.71 -10.40
C GLN A 115 -5.90 13.00 -11.23
N CYS A 116 -7.01 12.29 -11.02
CA CYS A 116 -8.22 12.50 -11.78
C CYS A 116 -8.84 13.86 -11.42
N PRO A 117 -8.92 14.84 -12.36
CA PRO A 117 -9.48 16.15 -12.05
C PRO A 117 -11.01 16.15 -11.89
N HIS A 118 -11.67 15.01 -12.12
CA HIS A 118 -13.12 14.86 -12.09
C HIS A 118 -13.61 13.91 -11.00
N ASP A 119 -12.73 13.41 -10.12
CA ASP A 119 -13.06 12.44 -9.07
C ASP A 119 -13.85 11.23 -9.61
N ALA A 120 -13.49 10.80 -10.82
CA ALA A 120 -14.17 9.72 -11.56
C ALA A 120 -13.54 8.34 -11.29
N ILE A 121 -12.39 8.27 -10.61
CA ILE A 121 -11.68 7.02 -10.35
C ILE A 121 -11.76 6.71 -8.86
N SER A 122 -12.05 5.46 -8.51
CA SER A 122 -12.05 4.99 -7.12
C SER A 122 -11.39 3.61 -6.99
N PHE A 123 -11.03 3.25 -5.75
CA PHE A 123 -10.46 1.94 -5.40
C PHE A 123 -11.25 1.28 -4.26
N PRO A 124 -11.12 -0.05 -4.10
CA PRO A 124 -11.59 -0.76 -2.92
C PRO A 124 -10.98 -0.22 -1.62
N ASP A 125 -11.66 -0.45 -0.47
CA ASP A 125 -11.11 -0.03 0.82
C ASP A 125 -9.78 -0.75 1.09
N ARG A 126 -8.76 0.01 1.48
CA ARG A 126 -7.44 -0.53 1.85
C ARG A 126 -7.52 -1.59 2.95
N LYS A 127 -8.53 -1.53 3.82
CA LYS A 127 -8.80 -2.54 4.86
C LYS A 127 -9.11 -3.91 4.27
N ASP A 128 -9.79 -3.95 3.13
CA ASP A 128 -10.14 -5.20 2.46
C ASP A 128 -8.90 -5.82 1.81
N PHE A 129 -8.01 -4.99 1.26
CA PHE A 129 -6.73 -5.45 0.74
C PHE A 129 -5.86 -6.16 1.78
N TYR A 130 -5.87 -5.71 3.04
CA TYR A 130 -5.05 -6.33 4.10
C TYR A 130 -5.43 -7.77 4.40
N ARG A 131 -6.61 -8.25 4.01
CA ARG A 131 -7.01 -9.66 4.12
C ARG A 131 -6.13 -10.58 3.25
N TYR A 132 -5.54 -10.03 2.20
CA TYR A 132 -4.71 -10.78 1.26
C TYR A 132 -3.22 -10.72 1.57
N VAL A 133 -2.80 -9.98 2.60
CA VAL A 133 -1.38 -9.79 2.93
C VAL A 133 -1.04 -10.55 4.19
N TYR A 134 -0.04 -11.42 4.08
CA TYR A 134 0.65 -11.97 5.24
C TYR A 134 2.13 -11.57 5.22
N TYR A 135 2.72 -11.53 6.39
CA TYR A 135 4.11 -11.14 6.57
C TYR A 135 4.89 -12.40 6.96
N VAL A 136 6.01 -12.62 6.27
CA VAL A 136 6.98 -13.69 6.57
C VAL A 136 8.11 -13.16 7.40
#